data_AF-A0A7Y0AZG0-F1
#
_entry.id   AF-A0A7Y0AZG0-F1
#
_cell.length_a   1.000
_cell.length_b   1.000
_cell.length_c   1.000
_cell.angle_alpha   90.00
_cell.angle_beta   90.00
_cell.angle_gamma   90.00
#
_symmetry.space_group_name_H-M   'P 1'
#
loop_
_entity.id
_entity.type
_entity.pdbx_description
1 polymer ?
#
loop_
_entity_poly.entity_id
_entity_poly.type
_entity_poly.pdbx_seq_one_letter_code
_entity_poly.pdbx_strand_id
1 'polypeptide(L)'
;MNKRNVFALLVAAAAVAGFALWNRTGSEDEARRGVSGQGTALSVVVPSSLSDTAKMGERAFNAVCAACHGKNAAGTDAGPPLIHRIYEPSHHGDYAFEMAVANGVRAHHWKFGNMPPQPGLTRADVATIVAYVRELQRANGIN
;
A
#
# COMPACT_ATOMS: atom_id res chain seq x y z
N MET A 1 -21.66 -54.47 -2.81
CA MET A 1 -21.29 -53.12 -3.29
C MET A 1 -20.34 -53.27 -4.47
N ASN A 2 -20.75 -52.85 -5.67
CA ASN A 2 -19.99 -53.16 -6.89
C ASN A 2 -18.73 -52.30 -6.97
N LYS A 3 -17.60 -52.89 -7.39
CA LYS A 3 -16.29 -52.20 -7.52
C LYS A 3 -16.39 -50.90 -8.33
N ARG A 4 -17.33 -50.84 -9.28
CA ARG A 4 -17.63 -49.65 -10.09
C ARG A 4 -18.25 -48.49 -9.29
N ASN A 5 -19.06 -48.79 -8.27
CA ASN A 5 -19.69 -47.80 -7.41
C ASN A 5 -18.71 -47.29 -6.34
N VAL A 6 -17.80 -48.15 -5.88
CA VAL A 6 -16.69 -47.75 -4.98
C VAL A 6 -15.74 -46.79 -5.71
N PHE A 7 -15.39 -47.10 -6.97
CA PHE A 7 -14.54 -46.21 -7.77
C PHE A 7 -15.20 -44.85 -8.07
N ALA A 8 -16.49 -44.84 -8.40
CA ALA A 8 -17.23 -43.59 -8.64
C ALA A 8 -17.29 -42.68 -7.40
N LEU A 9 -17.46 -43.26 -6.20
CA LEU A 9 -17.49 -42.50 -4.95
C LEU A 9 -16.11 -41.92 -4.58
N LEU A 10 -15.03 -42.63 -4.85
CA LEU A 10 -13.66 -42.13 -4.59
C LEU A 10 -13.29 -40.95 -5.50
N VAL A 11 -13.68 -41.01 -6.78
CA VAL A 11 -13.46 -39.91 -7.74
C VAL A 11 -14.26 -38.67 -7.33
N ALA A 12 -15.52 -38.85 -6.92
CA ALA A 12 -16.35 -37.74 -6.44
C ALA A 12 -15.76 -37.08 -5.18
N ALA A 13 -15.29 -37.88 -4.21
CA ALA A 13 -14.67 -37.35 -2.99
C ALA A 13 -13.37 -36.57 -3.29
N ALA A 14 -12.53 -37.08 -4.21
CA ALA A 14 -11.31 -36.39 -4.62
C ALA A 14 -11.60 -35.07 -5.35
N ALA A 15 -12.63 -35.02 -6.19
CA ALA A 15 -13.05 -33.79 -6.88
C ALA A 15 -13.56 -32.73 -5.90
N VAL A 16 -14.36 -33.13 -4.90
CA VAL A 16 -14.87 -32.21 -3.86
C VAL A 16 -13.73 -31.69 -2.98
N ALA A 17 -12.79 -32.55 -2.57
CA ALA A 17 -11.62 -32.14 -1.81
C ALA A 17 -10.72 -31.20 -2.61
N GLY A 18 -10.47 -31.49 -3.89
CA GLY A 18 -9.72 -30.63 -4.79
C GLY A 18 -10.37 -29.27 -4.98
N PHE A 19 -11.70 -29.23 -5.18
CA PHE A 19 -12.46 -27.99 -5.30
C PHE A 19 -12.43 -27.16 -4.00
N ALA A 20 -12.58 -27.81 -2.84
CA ALA A 20 -12.52 -27.13 -1.55
C ALA A 20 -11.12 -26.56 -1.24
N LEU A 21 -10.05 -27.26 -1.64
CA LEU A 21 -8.68 -26.77 -1.50
C LEU A 21 -8.38 -25.61 -2.46
N TRP A 22 -8.84 -25.69 -3.71
CA TRP A 22 -8.74 -24.60 -4.69
C TRP A 22 -9.48 -23.34 -4.24
N ASN A 23 -10.66 -23.49 -3.64
CA ASN A 23 -11.46 -22.35 -3.19
C ASN A 23 -10.86 -21.66 -1.94
N ARG A 24 -10.11 -22.40 -1.11
CA ARG A 24 -9.41 -21.82 0.04
C ARG A 24 -8.22 -20.96 -0.37
N THR A 25 -7.42 -21.41 -1.33
CA THR A 25 -6.24 -20.64 -1.80
C THR A 25 -6.64 -19.35 -2.51
N GLY A 26 -7.77 -19.34 -3.23
CA GLY A 26 -8.31 -18.11 -3.85
C GLY A 26 -8.64 -17.01 -2.84
N SER A 27 -9.19 -17.38 -1.67
CA SER A 27 -9.59 -16.42 -0.63
C SER A 27 -8.42 -15.73 0.08
N GLU A 28 -7.28 -16.42 0.23
CA GLU A 28 -6.07 -15.84 0.83
C GLU A 28 -5.40 -14.84 -0.13
N ASP A 29 -5.50 -15.11 -1.43
CA ASP A 29 -5.03 -14.27 -2.52
C ASP A 29 -5.87 -12.98 -2.64
N GLU A 30 -7.19 -13.06 -2.44
CA GLU A 30 -8.08 -11.90 -2.36
C GLU A 30 -7.85 -11.06 -1.09
N ALA A 31 -7.63 -11.70 0.07
CA ALA A 31 -7.28 -10.99 1.30
C ALA A 31 -5.92 -10.25 1.18
N ARG A 32 -4.98 -10.77 0.38
CA ARG A 32 -3.71 -10.10 0.04
C ARG A 32 -3.86 -9.03 -1.05
N ARG A 33 -4.87 -9.15 -1.93
CA ARG A 33 -5.21 -8.18 -3.00
C ARG A 33 -6.17 -7.09 -2.53
N GLY A 34 -6.69 -7.17 -1.31
CA GLY A 34 -7.66 -6.25 -0.71
C GLY A 34 -7.11 -4.88 -0.31
N VAL A 35 -6.43 -4.19 -1.22
CA VAL A 35 -6.28 -2.72 -1.21
C VAL A 35 -6.41 -2.20 -2.64
N SER A 36 -7.52 -2.49 -3.30
CA SER A 36 -7.92 -1.86 -4.56
C SER A 36 -9.06 -0.87 -4.32
N GLY A 37 -8.92 0.00 -3.32
CA GLY A 37 -9.87 1.07 -3.03
C GLY A 37 -9.43 2.38 -3.67
N GLN A 38 -10.07 2.80 -4.76
CA GLN A 38 -10.08 4.22 -5.13
C GLN A 38 -11.00 4.95 -4.13
N GLY A 39 -10.45 5.87 -3.33
CA GLY A 39 -11.24 6.86 -2.58
C GLY A 39 -11.69 6.51 -1.15
N THR A 40 -10.92 5.74 -0.39
CA THR A 40 -11.13 5.65 1.08
C THR A 40 -9.79 5.53 1.78
N ALA A 41 -9.57 6.34 2.82
CA ALA A 41 -8.35 6.30 3.62
C ALA A 41 -8.11 4.89 4.18
N LEU A 42 -6.87 4.39 4.06
CA LEU A 42 -6.49 3.09 4.58
C LEU A 42 -6.33 3.10 6.10
N SER A 43 -6.64 1.99 6.75
CA SER A 43 -6.25 1.78 8.14
C SER A 43 -4.74 1.51 8.20
N VAL A 44 -3.98 2.53 8.60
CA VAL A 44 -2.51 2.46 8.70
C VAL A 44 -2.07 2.09 10.10
N VAL A 45 -1.24 1.04 10.21
CA VAL A 45 -0.50 0.72 11.46
C VAL A 45 0.60 1.76 11.65
N VAL A 46 0.53 2.51 12.75
CA VAL A 46 1.58 3.47 13.13
C VAL A 46 2.52 2.76 14.12
N PRO A 47 3.84 2.77 13.89
CA PRO A 47 4.79 2.16 14.82
C PRO A 47 4.73 2.88 16.17
N SER A 48 4.97 2.13 17.26
CA SER A 48 4.94 2.66 18.64
C SER A 48 6.01 3.73 18.89
N SER A 49 7.06 3.75 18.08
CA SER A 49 8.08 4.78 18.08
C SER A 49 8.57 5.03 16.66
N LEU A 50 8.78 6.31 16.35
CA LEU A 50 9.45 6.77 15.14
C LEU A 50 10.90 7.13 15.46
N SER A 51 11.80 6.99 14.48
CA SER A 51 13.13 7.61 14.59
C SER A 51 13.02 9.12 14.71
N ASP A 52 14.04 9.79 15.23
CA ASP A 52 14.00 11.26 15.36
C ASP A 52 13.88 11.95 14.00
N THR A 53 14.55 11.41 12.97
CA THR A 53 14.39 11.84 11.58
C THR A 53 12.96 11.68 11.09
N ALA A 54 12.33 10.54 11.34
CA ALA A 54 10.94 10.30 10.95
C ALA A 54 9.95 11.16 11.75
N LYS A 55 10.23 11.52 13.01
CA LYS A 55 9.41 12.51 13.75
C LYS A 55 9.49 13.89 13.11
N MET A 56 10.65 14.30 12.59
CA MET A 56 10.75 15.55 11.82
C MET A 56 9.96 15.45 10.52
N GLY A 57 10.12 14.33 9.82
CA GLY A 57 9.38 14.02 8.61
C GLY A 57 7.86 14.02 8.79
N GLU A 58 7.37 13.46 9.90
CA GLU A 58 5.95 13.47 10.26
C GLU A 58 5.41 14.89 10.38
N ARG A 59 6.14 15.78 11.07
CA ARG A 59 5.73 17.18 11.21
C ARG A 59 5.66 17.88 9.85
N ALA A 60 6.68 17.70 9.02
CA ALA A 60 6.72 18.28 7.68
C ALA A 60 5.61 17.70 6.77
N PHE A 61 5.40 16.39 6.82
CA PHE A 61 4.34 15.69 6.08
C PHE A 61 2.95 16.18 6.50
N ASN A 62 2.70 16.32 7.80
CA ASN A 62 1.43 16.81 8.31
C ASN A 62 1.16 18.27 7.90
N ALA A 63 2.21 19.09 7.79
CA ALA A 63 2.08 20.49 7.39
C ALA A 63 1.84 20.66 5.87
N VAL A 64 2.44 19.82 5.03
CA VAL A 64 2.46 20.04 3.57
C VAL A 64 1.68 19.00 2.77
N CYS A 65 1.70 17.74 3.20
CA CYS A 65 1.27 16.61 2.38
C CYS A 65 -0.08 16.01 2.82
N ALA A 66 -0.37 16.03 4.12
CA ALA A 66 -1.51 15.31 4.71
C ALA A 66 -2.87 15.82 4.24
N ALA A 67 -2.98 17.06 3.74
CA ALA A 67 -4.21 17.58 3.17
C ALA A 67 -4.71 16.75 1.97
N CYS A 68 -3.79 16.19 1.17
CA CYS A 68 -4.14 15.34 0.03
C CYS A 68 -3.85 13.86 0.30
N HIS A 69 -2.71 13.54 0.95
CA HIS A 69 -2.30 12.17 1.21
C HIS A 69 -2.81 11.61 2.54
N GLY A 70 -3.61 12.38 3.29
CA GLY A 70 -4.27 11.94 4.51
C GLY A 70 -3.33 11.84 5.71
N LYS A 71 -3.93 11.75 6.91
CA LYS A 71 -3.19 11.47 8.13
C LYS A 71 -2.48 10.12 7.99
N ASN A 72 -1.23 10.03 8.49
CA ASN A 72 -0.41 8.82 8.38
C ASN A 72 -0.21 8.34 6.94
N ALA A 73 -0.29 9.24 5.96
CA ALA A 73 -0.20 8.93 4.54
C ALA A 73 -1.21 7.88 4.04
N ALA A 74 -2.37 7.80 4.70
CA ALA A 74 -3.43 6.84 4.46
C ALA A 74 -4.25 7.08 3.18
N GLY A 75 -4.00 8.18 2.48
CA GLY A 75 -4.78 8.62 1.32
C GLY A 75 -6.05 9.37 1.72
N THR A 76 -6.61 10.09 0.76
CA THR A 76 -7.93 10.74 0.83
C THR A 76 -8.59 10.67 -0.55
N ASP A 77 -9.74 11.32 -0.73
CA ASP A 77 -10.32 11.53 -2.05
C ASP A 77 -9.53 12.50 -2.94
N ALA A 78 -8.60 13.26 -2.36
CA ALA A 78 -7.74 14.21 -3.07
C ALA A 78 -6.36 13.64 -3.44
N GLY A 79 -5.96 12.48 -2.91
CA GLY A 79 -4.63 11.95 -3.14
C GLY A 79 -4.43 10.50 -2.69
N PRO A 80 -3.49 9.78 -3.31
CA PRO A 80 -3.33 8.35 -3.07
C PRO A 80 -2.74 8.04 -1.68
N PRO A 81 -3.02 6.85 -1.13
CA PRO A 81 -2.31 6.33 0.03
C PRO A 81 -0.85 6.05 -0.33
N LEU A 82 0.09 6.63 0.43
CA LEU A 82 1.52 6.30 0.26
C LEU A 82 1.89 5.01 1.01
N ILE A 83 1.02 4.55 1.91
CA ILE A 83 1.10 3.24 2.55
C ILE A 83 0.43 2.20 1.65
N HIS A 84 1.00 2.01 0.47
CA HIS A 84 0.55 1.06 -0.54
C HIS A 84 1.76 0.43 -1.23
N ARG A 85 1.67 -0.86 -1.58
CA ARG A 85 2.78 -1.62 -2.17
C ARG A 85 3.35 -0.99 -3.44
N ILE A 86 2.53 -0.29 -4.22
CA ILE A 86 3.01 0.40 -5.42
C ILE A 86 4.13 1.40 -5.13
N TYR A 87 4.16 1.95 -3.91
CA TYR A 87 5.17 2.91 -3.47
C TYR A 87 6.32 2.25 -2.72
N GLU A 88 6.46 0.92 -2.77
CA GLU A 88 7.59 0.22 -2.15
C GLU A 88 8.93 0.64 -2.78
N PRO A 89 10.06 0.58 -2.05
CA PRO A 89 11.35 1.09 -2.51
C PRO A 89 11.84 0.52 -3.85
N SER A 90 11.49 -0.72 -4.19
CA SER A 90 11.88 -1.36 -5.46
C SER A 90 11.10 -0.83 -6.67
N HIS A 91 9.93 -0.21 -6.46
CA HIS A 91 9.08 0.31 -7.54
C HIS A 91 9.05 1.86 -7.57
N HIS A 92 8.87 2.50 -6.42
CA HIS A 92 9.08 3.94 -6.23
C HIS A 92 10.12 4.17 -5.14
N GLY A 93 11.39 4.16 -5.53
CA GLY A 93 12.50 4.45 -4.62
C GLY A 93 12.45 5.88 -4.07
N ASP A 94 13.31 6.16 -3.09
CA ASP A 94 13.30 7.44 -2.36
C ASP A 94 13.49 8.66 -3.27
N TYR A 95 14.35 8.53 -4.29
CA TYR A 95 14.54 9.58 -5.30
C TYR A 95 13.26 9.87 -6.10
N ALA A 96 12.37 8.90 -6.29
CA ALA A 96 11.09 9.14 -6.95
C ALA A 96 10.19 10.08 -6.13
N PHE A 97 10.23 9.98 -4.80
CA PHE A 97 9.53 10.91 -3.90
C PHE A 97 10.16 12.30 -3.98
N GLU A 98 11.49 12.40 -3.95
CA GLU A 98 12.20 13.68 -4.12
C GLU A 98 11.79 14.38 -5.42
N MET A 99 11.77 13.64 -6.53
CA MET A 99 11.40 14.18 -7.84
C MET A 99 9.92 14.52 -7.95
N ALA A 100 9.04 13.72 -7.32
CA ALA A 100 7.62 13.99 -7.24
C ALA A 100 7.34 15.30 -6.50
N VAL A 101 8.03 15.54 -5.38
CA VAL A 101 7.87 16.77 -4.60
C VAL A 101 8.47 17.96 -5.35
N ALA A 102 9.66 17.81 -5.95
CA ALA A 102 10.33 18.90 -6.65
C ALA A 102 9.60 19.35 -7.93
N ASN A 103 9.09 18.40 -8.72
CA ASN A 103 8.57 18.68 -10.07
C ASN A 103 7.05 18.49 -10.20
N GLY A 104 6.41 17.92 -9.18
CA GLY A 104 5.05 17.43 -9.31
C GLY A 104 4.99 16.10 -10.08
N VAL A 105 3.78 15.53 -10.16
CA VAL A 105 3.53 14.23 -10.79
C VAL A 105 2.26 14.31 -11.62
N ARG A 106 2.34 13.82 -12.86
CA ARG A 106 1.15 13.57 -13.67
C ARG A 106 0.45 12.31 -13.19
N ALA A 107 -0.88 12.34 -13.09
CA ALA A 107 -1.66 11.16 -12.73
C ALA A 107 -1.32 9.97 -13.65
N HIS A 108 -0.95 8.83 -13.07
CA HIS A 108 -0.60 7.61 -13.83
C HIS A 108 -1.02 6.29 -13.17
N HIS A 109 -0.98 6.19 -11.84
CA HIS A 109 -1.45 4.99 -11.12
C HIS A 109 -2.87 5.10 -10.58
N TRP A 110 -3.33 6.34 -10.36
CA TRP A 110 -4.60 6.64 -9.73
C TRP A 110 -5.30 7.77 -10.47
N LYS A 111 -6.60 7.94 -10.20
CA LYS A 111 -7.45 8.97 -10.81
C LYS A 111 -7.69 10.19 -9.90
N PHE A 112 -6.70 10.55 -9.06
CA PHE A 112 -6.78 11.72 -8.18
C PHE A 112 -6.42 13.05 -8.86
N GLY A 113 -5.88 12.99 -10.08
CA GLY A 113 -5.32 14.16 -10.76
C GLY A 113 -3.82 14.32 -10.52
N ASN A 114 -3.27 15.44 -10.97
CA ASN A 114 -1.85 15.71 -10.88
C ASN A 114 -1.47 16.18 -9.48
N MET A 115 -0.32 15.74 -8.97
CA MET A 115 0.29 16.30 -7.78
C MET A 115 1.10 17.54 -8.19
N PRO A 116 0.84 18.73 -7.60
CA PRO A 116 1.65 19.92 -7.87
C PRO A 116 3.02 19.85 -7.18
N PRO A 117 4.06 20.53 -7.73
CA PRO A 117 5.35 20.66 -7.05
C PRO A 117 5.20 21.42 -5.71
N GLN A 118 6.08 21.11 -4.76
CA GLN A 118 6.14 21.75 -3.44
C GLN A 118 7.48 22.53 -3.30
N PRO A 119 7.59 23.74 -3.87
CA PRO A 119 8.86 24.46 -3.95
C PRO A 119 9.41 24.96 -2.59
N GLY A 120 8.59 24.91 -1.53
CA GLY A 120 9.00 25.29 -0.18
C GLY A 120 9.79 24.21 0.58
N LEU A 121 9.97 23.03 0.01
CA LEU A 121 10.72 21.93 0.63
C LEU A 121 12.07 21.75 -0.05
N THR A 122 13.13 21.72 0.75
CA THR A 122 14.46 21.32 0.28
C THR A 122 14.53 19.80 0.13
N ARG A 123 15.55 19.30 -0.58
CA ARG A 123 15.82 17.86 -0.66
C ARG A 123 15.99 17.21 0.72
N ALA A 124 16.62 17.92 1.66
CA ALA A 124 16.81 17.42 3.03
C ALA A 124 15.47 17.30 3.77
N ASP A 125 14.56 18.26 3.60
CA ASP A 125 13.21 18.18 4.18
C ASP A 125 12.47 16.95 3.63
N VAL A 126 12.51 16.75 2.31
CA VAL A 126 11.85 15.61 1.66
C VAL A 126 12.47 14.30 2.11
N ALA A 127 13.78 14.20 2.30
CA ALA A 127 14.41 13.00 2.82
C ALA A 127 13.87 12.61 4.21
N THR A 128 13.57 13.60 5.08
CA THR A 128 12.93 13.32 6.37
C THR A 128 11.49 12.83 6.23
N ILE A 129 10.72 13.41 5.31
CA ILE A 129 9.36 12.97 4.97
C ILE A 129 9.37 11.54 4.43
N VAL A 130 10.33 11.21 3.56
CA VAL A 130 10.50 9.85 3.04
C VAL A 130 10.82 8.90 4.18
N ALA A 131 11.72 9.26 5.12
CA ALA A 131 12.00 8.42 6.30
C ALA A 131 10.72 8.09 7.10
N TYR A 132 9.85 9.09 7.31
CA TYR A 132 8.54 8.89 7.95
C TYR A 132 7.65 7.91 7.16
N VAL A 133 7.47 8.13 5.85
CA VAL A 133 6.66 7.24 5.00
C VAL A 133 7.22 5.83 4.99
N ARG A 134 8.54 5.66 4.95
CA ARG A 134 9.19 4.33 4.98
C ARG A 134 9.00 3.62 6.32
N GLU A 135 9.03 4.32 7.44
CA GLU A 135 8.74 3.72 8.75
C GLU A 135 7.30 3.24 8.85
N LEU A 136 6.35 4.03 8.35
CA LEU A 136 4.96 3.59 8.23
C LEU A 136 4.84 2.38 7.30
N GLN A 137 5.45 2.42 6.12
CA GLN A 137 5.43 1.30 5.17
C GLN A 137 5.95 0.00 5.81
N ARG A 138 7.09 0.04 6.51
CA ARG A 138 7.65 -1.12 7.23
C ARG A 138 6.70 -1.66 8.29
N ALA A 139 6.07 -0.78 9.07
CA ALA A 139 5.07 -1.16 10.08
C ALA A 139 3.83 -1.83 9.45
N ASN A 140 3.58 -1.61 8.16
CA ASN A 140 2.49 -2.19 7.37
C ASN A 140 2.98 -3.29 6.39
N GLY A 141 4.20 -3.81 6.57
CA GLY A 141 4.72 -4.93 5.77
C GLY A 141 5.14 -4.58 4.33
N ILE A 142 5.39 -3.31 4.04
CA ILE A 142 5.90 -2.80 2.75
C ILE A 142 7.38 -2.48 2.91
N ASN A 143 8.26 -3.13 2.14
CA ASN A 143 9.72 -3.06 2.27
C ASN A 143 10.43 -2.86 0.95
#